data_AF-A0A6L2Q2G2-F1
#
_entry.id   AF-A0A6L2Q2G2-F1
#
_cell.length_a   1.000
_cell.length_b   1.000
_cell.length_c   1.000
_cell.angle_alpha   90.00
_cell.angle_beta   90.00
_cell.angle_gamma   90.00
#
_symmetry.space_group_name_H-M   'P 1'
#
loop_
_entity.id
_entity.type
_entity.pdbx_description
1 polymer ?
#
loop_
_entity_poly.entity_id
_entity_poly.type
_entity_poly.pdbx_seq_one_letter_code
_entity_poly.pdbx_strand_id
1 'polypeptide(L)'
;MHKGGSGRQQTRTEKPQCQNGCKRLERGKLYCTKVDERVNELSLGVTEYMKYLVPVEEMELAAASSDIMSRSSLTQLPAVEQVRTLLREAKLLQFSQLATLLEMNADTASLLRIVQQVAVLVQGNWVVRSDILYPKDTSSNISGVPAELMCRGRDYILYLFTQNRHVDRRSVSSLIRLPSEEIREILEQISTLRVKKGWELRLPFDKDFVSRYPDVVQRQQMWWDAKHKQLLEALKEGSTGKSRRKSNRDSSISDNELSGDSRPSPKRNQRRRANHKESFSSDNESGAESGLGMKQPQNNCAVKAKAPRRTKKQNIPKATLKVEPMET
;
A
#
# COMPACT_ATOMS: atom_id res chain seq x y z
N MET A 1 -13.63 -59.24 -29.75
CA MET A 1 -14.84 -58.64 -29.14
C MET A 1 -15.30 -59.54 -28.00
N HIS A 2 -15.74 -58.99 -26.86
CA HIS A 2 -16.27 -59.76 -25.73
C HIS A 2 -17.57 -59.12 -25.20
N LYS A 3 -18.42 -59.93 -24.57
CA LYS A 3 -19.81 -59.59 -24.27
C LYS A 3 -19.90 -58.66 -23.06
N GLY A 4 -20.51 -57.48 -23.22
CA GLY A 4 -20.89 -56.63 -22.08
C GLY A 4 -22.04 -57.26 -21.29
N GLY A 5 -21.79 -57.64 -20.04
CA GLY A 5 -22.83 -58.17 -19.16
C GLY A 5 -23.72 -57.06 -18.61
N SER A 6 -25.01 -57.06 -18.97
CA SER A 6 -25.99 -56.12 -18.41
C SER A 6 -26.33 -56.51 -16.96
N GLY A 7 -25.51 -56.02 -16.02
CA GLY A 7 -25.52 -56.36 -14.59
C GLY A 7 -26.71 -55.87 -13.77
N ARG A 8 -27.92 -55.78 -14.35
CA ARG A 8 -29.17 -55.51 -13.62
C ARG A 8 -30.27 -56.45 -14.12
N GLN A 9 -30.54 -57.51 -13.37
CA GLN A 9 -31.72 -58.35 -13.60
C GLN A 9 -32.98 -57.50 -13.34
N GLN A 10 -33.95 -57.54 -14.25
CA GLN A 10 -35.19 -56.77 -14.09
C GLN A 10 -36.10 -57.45 -13.05
N THR A 11 -36.13 -56.90 -11.84
CA THR A 11 -37.08 -57.31 -10.80
C THR A 11 -38.51 -56.95 -11.25
N ARG A 12 -39.28 -57.95 -11.70
CA ARG A 12 -40.68 -57.78 -12.10
C ARG A 12 -41.56 -57.50 -10.87
N THR A 13 -41.61 -56.25 -10.44
CA THR A 13 -42.53 -55.79 -9.40
C THR A 13 -43.96 -55.83 -9.93
N GLU A 14 -44.75 -56.80 -9.49
CA GLU A 14 -46.18 -56.83 -9.80
C GLU A 14 -46.88 -55.64 -9.15
N LYS A 15 -47.75 -54.96 -9.90
CA LYS A 15 -48.60 -53.90 -9.35
C LYS A 15 -49.82 -54.56 -8.72
N PRO A 16 -49.99 -54.58 -7.38
CA PRO A 16 -51.13 -55.23 -6.77
C PRO A 16 -52.43 -54.51 -7.16
N GLN A 17 -53.35 -55.23 -7.80
CA GLN A 17 -54.72 -54.75 -7.99
C GLN A 17 -55.36 -54.48 -6.62
N CYS A 18 -56.27 -53.51 -6.58
CA CYS A 18 -56.66 -52.81 -5.35
C CYS A 18 -57.61 -53.61 -4.43
N GLN A 19 -57.15 -54.74 -3.88
CA GLN A 19 -57.81 -55.37 -2.74
C GLN A 19 -57.51 -54.57 -1.45
N ASN A 20 -58.55 -54.06 -0.80
CA ASN A 20 -58.44 -53.11 0.31
C ASN A 20 -57.66 -53.66 1.53
N GLY A 21 -57.70 -54.98 1.76
CA GLY A 21 -56.98 -55.63 2.87
C GLY A 21 -55.45 -55.53 2.74
N CYS A 22 -54.89 -55.86 1.57
CA CYS A 22 -53.44 -55.89 1.37
C CYS A 22 -52.81 -54.49 1.52
N LYS A 23 -53.46 -53.45 0.97
CA LYS A 23 -53.07 -52.05 1.19
C LYS A 23 -53.12 -51.63 2.67
N ARG A 24 -54.08 -52.16 3.44
CA ARG A 24 -54.23 -51.86 4.87
C ARG A 24 -53.09 -52.48 5.70
N LEU A 25 -52.63 -53.68 5.33
CA LEU A 25 -51.49 -54.35 5.95
C LEU A 25 -50.16 -53.65 5.64
N GLU A 26 -49.89 -53.30 4.38
CA GLU A 26 -48.69 -52.54 4.01
C GLU A 26 -48.65 -51.15 4.68
N ARG A 27 -49.78 -50.42 4.68
CA ARG A 27 -49.90 -49.17 5.45
C ARG A 27 -49.70 -49.38 6.96
N GLY A 28 -50.01 -50.56 7.49
CA GLY A 28 -49.75 -50.92 8.88
C GLY A 28 -48.26 -50.85 9.25
N LYS A 29 -47.36 -51.17 8.31
CA LYS A 29 -45.90 -51.12 8.50
C LYS A 29 -45.32 -49.70 8.61
N LEU A 30 -46.11 -48.67 8.32
CA LEU A 30 -45.70 -47.26 8.48
C LEU A 30 -45.81 -46.76 9.92
N TYR A 31 -46.45 -47.52 10.81
CA TYR A 31 -46.61 -47.18 12.22
C TYR A 31 -45.54 -47.88 13.06
N CYS A 32 -44.76 -47.11 13.83
CA CYS A 32 -43.87 -47.69 14.83
C CYS A 32 -44.70 -48.27 15.99
N THR A 33 -44.40 -49.51 16.38
CA THR A 33 -45.04 -50.17 17.54
C THR A 33 -44.34 -49.89 18.86
N LYS A 34 -43.11 -49.34 18.83
CA LYS A 34 -42.36 -48.84 19.99
C LYS A 34 -42.66 -47.35 20.17
N VAL A 35 -43.48 -47.00 21.17
CA VAL A 35 -43.86 -45.60 21.48
C VAL A 35 -43.18 -45.09 22.76
N ASP A 36 -42.89 -45.97 23.73
CA ASP A 36 -42.36 -45.60 25.04
C ASP A 36 -40.82 -45.52 25.14
N GLU A 37 -40.09 -45.98 24.12
CA GLU A 37 -38.64 -45.76 24.02
C GLU A 37 -38.36 -44.30 23.66
N ARG A 38 -38.26 -43.43 24.67
CA ARG A 38 -37.89 -42.00 24.53
C ARG A 38 -36.42 -41.84 24.15
N VAL A 39 -36.10 -42.15 22.89
CA VAL A 39 -34.76 -42.00 22.33
C VAL A 39 -34.49 -40.52 22.02
N ASN A 40 -33.76 -39.83 22.90
CA ASN A 40 -33.32 -38.44 22.72
C ASN A 40 -32.13 -38.32 21.73
N GLU A 41 -32.22 -38.94 20.55
CA GLU A 41 -31.20 -38.84 19.49
C GLU A 41 -31.06 -37.41 18.94
N LEU A 42 -32.12 -36.59 19.02
CA LEU A 42 -32.13 -35.19 18.60
C LEU A 42 -31.81 -34.24 19.76
N SER A 43 -30.79 -34.56 20.56
CA SER A 43 -30.39 -33.80 21.77
C SER A 43 -29.23 -32.80 21.55
N LEU A 44 -28.70 -32.69 20.33
CA LEU A 44 -27.63 -31.75 19.99
C LEU A 44 -28.03 -30.29 20.28
N GLY A 45 -27.12 -29.53 20.86
CA GLY A 45 -27.28 -28.08 21.00
C GLY A 45 -27.28 -27.37 19.63
N VAL A 46 -27.94 -26.21 19.52
CA VAL A 46 -28.08 -25.47 18.25
C VAL A 46 -26.72 -25.22 17.56
N THR A 47 -25.68 -24.88 18.34
CA THR A 47 -24.31 -24.65 17.85
C THR A 47 -23.63 -25.92 17.34
N GLU A 48 -23.87 -27.06 18.00
CA GLU A 48 -23.31 -28.36 17.64
C GLU A 48 -24.01 -28.92 16.38
N TYR A 49 -25.34 -28.85 16.34
CA TYR A 49 -26.13 -29.21 15.16
C TYR A 49 -25.72 -28.42 13.92
N MET A 50 -25.53 -27.09 14.05
CA MET A 50 -25.05 -26.25 12.96
C MET A 50 -23.63 -26.62 12.48
N LYS A 51 -22.76 -27.12 13.37
CA LYS A 51 -21.42 -27.63 13.00
C LYS A 51 -21.49 -28.91 12.15
N TYR A 52 -22.51 -29.76 12.35
CA TYR A 52 -22.74 -30.93 11.50
C TYR A 52 -23.43 -30.61 10.17
N LEU A 53 -24.15 -29.49 10.06
CA LEU A 53 -24.78 -29.04 8.81
C LEU A 53 -23.81 -28.37 7.83
N VAL A 54 -22.64 -27.90 8.28
CA VAL A 54 -21.67 -27.18 7.46
C VAL A 54 -20.38 -28.00 7.34
N PRO A 55 -20.03 -28.53 6.15
CA PRO A 55 -18.75 -29.19 5.93
C PRO A 55 -17.58 -28.22 6.19
N VAL A 56 -16.75 -28.55 7.18
CA VAL A 56 -15.61 -27.69 7.59
C VAL A 56 -14.63 -27.47 6.43
N GLU A 57 -14.46 -28.47 5.56
CA GLU A 57 -13.55 -28.47 4.41
C GLU A 57 -13.88 -27.36 3.39
N GLU A 58 -15.17 -27.05 3.16
CA GLU A 58 -15.58 -25.97 2.25
C GLU A 58 -15.24 -24.58 2.83
N MET A 59 -15.34 -24.43 4.16
CA MET A 59 -15.00 -23.18 4.85
C MET A 59 -13.48 -22.92 4.84
N GLU A 60 -12.66 -23.97 4.95
CA GLU A 60 -11.20 -23.84 4.87
C GLU A 60 -10.72 -23.53 3.44
N LEU A 61 -11.31 -24.16 2.40
CA LEU A 61 -11.02 -23.80 1.01
C LEU A 61 -11.47 -22.37 0.64
N ALA A 62 -12.61 -21.92 1.18
CA ALA A 62 -13.08 -20.54 0.99
C ALA A 62 -12.16 -19.52 1.70
N ALA A 63 -11.66 -19.85 2.90
CA ALA A 63 -10.70 -19.02 3.63
C ALA A 63 -9.31 -19.00 2.98
N ALA A 64 -8.90 -20.07 2.30
CA ALA A 64 -7.63 -20.13 1.55
C ALA A 64 -7.68 -19.39 0.20
N SER A 65 -8.88 -19.13 -0.35
CA SER A 65 -9.08 -18.48 -1.65
C SER A 65 -9.54 -17.02 -1.57
N SER A 66 -9.72 -16.49 -0.36
CA SER A 66 -10.01 -15.08 -0.11
C SER A 66 -8.95 -14.46 0.80
N ASP A 67 -8.34 -13.34 0.36
CA ASP A 67 -7.34 -12.56 1.12
C ASP A 67 -7.95 -11.85 2.38
N ILE A 68 -9.20 -12.19 2.73
CA ILE A 68 -10.02 -11.56 3.76
C ILE A 68 -10.16 -12.52 4.94
N MET A 69 -9.19 -12.48 5.85
CA MET A 69 -9.19 -13.35 7.04
C MET A 69 -10.42 -13.12 7.94
N SER A 70 -11.11 -14.21 8.32
CA SER A 70 -12.29 -14.14 9.21
C SER A 70 -11.92 -13.68 10.63
N ARG A 71 -12.86 -13.05 11.37
CA ARG A 71 -12.66 -12.68 12.79
C ARG A 71 -12.25 -13.89 13.63
N SER A 72 -12.86 -15.04 13.39
CA SER A 72 -12.58 -16.33 14.06
C SER A 72 -11.22 -16.93 13.74
N SER A 73 -10.68 -16.68 12.53
CA SER A 73 -9.31 -17.05 12.17
C SER A 73 -8.31 -16.09 12.84
N LEU A 74 -8.65 -14.80 12.90
CA LEU A 74 -7.82 -13.79 13.53
C LEU A 74 -7.64 -14.05 15.03
N THR A 75 -8.69 -14.40 15.78
CA THR A 75 -8.57 -14.68 17.22
C THR A 75 -7.73 -15.93 17.56
N GLN A 76 -7.46 -16.80 16.60
CA GLN A 76 -6.57 -17.96 16.78
C GLN A 76 -5.07 -17.60 16.67
N LEU A 77 -4.74 -16.45 16.07
CA LEU A 77 -3.35 -16.01 15.92
C LEU A 77 -2.76 -15.46 17.24
N PRO A 78 -1.43 -15.51 17.43
CA PRO A 78 -0.77 -14.79 18.52
C PRO A 78 -1.05 -13.28 18.45
N ALA A 79 -1.19 -12.59 19.58
CA ALA A 79 -1.61 -11.18 19.63
C ALA A 79 -0.80 -10.20 18.75
N VAL A 80 0.51 -10.47 18.54
CA VAL A 80 1.35 -9.69 17.60
C VAL A 80 0.88 -9.84 16.15
N GLU A 81 0.51 -11.06 15.75
CA GLU A 81 0.00 -11.36 14.42
C GLU A 81 -1.45 -10.89 14.25
N GLN A 82 -2.29 -10.94 15.30
CA GLN A 82 -3.63 -10.32 15.29
C GLN A 82 -3.55 -8.83 14.93
N VAL A 83 -2.71 -8.08 15.64
CA VAL A 83 -2.49 -6.64 15.42
C VAL A 83 -1.84 -6.42 14.05
N ARG A 84 -0.90 -7.28 13.63
CA ARG A 84 -0.24 -7.19 12.31
C ARG A 84 -1.25 -7.36 11.17
N THR A 85 -2.04 -8.42 11.16
CA THR A 85 -3.03 -8.70 10.12
C THR A 85 -4.11 -7.62 10.07
N LEU A 86 -4.65 -7.21 11.22
CA LEU A 86 -5.66 -6.15 11.28
C LEU A 86 -5.14 -4.82 10.68
N LEU A 87 -3.90 -4.44 10.97
CA LEU A 87 -3.28 -3.23 10.42
C LEU A 87 -2.77 -3.41 8.98
N ARG A 88 -2.40 -4.63 8.57
CA ARG A 88 -2.10 -4.98 7.18
C ARG A 88 -3.31 -4.77 6.28
N GLU A 89 -4.52 -5.06 6.75
CA GLU A 89 -5.74 -4.83 5.97
C GLU A 89 -6.27 -3.41 6.11
N ALA A 90 -6.45 -2.88 7.33
CA ALA A 90 -7.00 -1.55 7.53
C ALA A 90 -6.08 -0.39 7.07
N LYS A 91 -4.76 -0.65 6.98
CA LYS A 91 -3.64 0.29 6.70
C LYS A 91 -3.45 1.42 7.72
N LEU A 92 -4.53 1.98 8.28
CA LEU A 92 -4.60 3.18 9.12
C LEU A 92 -5.77 3.06 10.12
N LEU A 93 -5.51 3.13 11.43
CA LEU A 93 -6.53 3.08 12.51
C LEU A 93 -6.19 4.00 13.69
N GLN A 94 -7.21 4.41 14.47
CA GLN A 94 -7.02 4.97 15.81
C GLN A 94 -6.70 3.87 16.84
N PHE A 95 -6.05 4.25 17.95
CA PHE A 95 -5.75 3.30 19.03
C PHE A 95 -7.02 2.75 19.72
N SER A 96 -8.05 3.61 19.87
CA SER A 96 -9.38 3.22 20.36
C SER A 96 -10.04 2.16 19.46
N GLN A 97 -9.96 2.34 18.14
CA GLN A 97 -10.48 1.40 17.16
C GLN A 97 -9.77 0.05 17.23
N LEU A 98 -8.43 0.04 17.39
CA LEU A 98 -7.65 -1.19 17.59
C LEU A 98 -8.07 -1.96 18.85
N ALA A 99 -8.20 -1.26 19.99
CA ALA A 99 -8.61 -1.88 21.24
C ALA A 99 -10.03 -2.46 21.18
N THR A 100 -10.97 -1.76 20.51
CA THR A 100 -12.33 -2.26 20.29
C THR A 100 -12.37 -3.45 19.33
N LEU A 101 -11.66 -3.40 18.20
CA LEU A 101 -11.72 -4.44 17.16
C LEU A 101 -11.12 -5.78 17.61
N LEU A 102 -10.10 -5.73 18.46
CA LEU A 102 -9.40 -6.88 19.05
C LEU A 102 -9.94 -7.26 20.44
N GLU A 103 -10.91 -6.51 20.97
CA GLU A 103 -11.51 -6.69 22.31
C GLU A 103 -10.50 -6.54 23.49
N MET A 104 -9.24 -6.16 23.21
CA MET A 104 -8.11 -5.99 24.13
C MET A 104 -8.19 -4.73 25.03
N ASN A 105 -9.38 -4.40 25.54
CA ASN A 105 -9.61 -3.15 26.28
C ASN A 105 -8.96 -3.11 27.68
N ALA A 106 -8.57 -4.26 28.24
CA ALA A 106 -8.03 -4.36 29.61
C ALA A 106 -6.51 -4.09 29.69
N ASP A 107 -5.71 -4.55 28.73
CA ASP A 107 -4.25 -4.36 28.71
C ASP A 107 -3.83 -3.42 27.56
N THR A 108 -4.15 -2.15 27.74
CA THR A 108 -3.76 -1.08 26.81
C THR A 108 -2.25 -0.91 26.73
N ALA A 109 -1.49 -1.25 27.78
CA ALA A 109 -0.04 -1.11 27.81
C ALA A 109 0.66 -2.15 26.92
N SER A 110 0.28 -3.42 27.00
CA SER A 110 0.80 -4.47 26.11
C SER A 110 0.30 -4.29 24.69
N LEU A 111 -0.97 -3.94 24.47
CA LEU A 111 -1.47 -3.59 23.13
C LEU A 111 -0.63 -2.47 22.51
N LEU A 112 -0.36 -1.39 23.25
CA LEU A 112 0.45 -0.27 22.79
C LEU A 112 1.90 -0.66 22.51
N ARG A 113 2.48 -1.60 23.27
CA ARG A 113 3.81 -2.18 22.97
C ARG A 113 3.80 -3.01 21.69
N ILE A 114 2.77 -3.82 21.46
CA ILE A 114 2.60 -4.63 20.25
C ILE A 114 2.39 -3.75 19.01
N VAL A 115 1.51 -2.75 19.10
CA VAL A 115 1.25 -1.80 17.99
C VAL A 115 2.55 -1.08 17.58
N GLN A 116 3.40 -0.65 18.53
CA GLN A 116 4.72 -0.06 18.23
C GLN A 116 5.68 -1.01 17.48
N GLN A 117 5.46 -2.33 17.49
CA GLN A 117 6.27 -3.29 16.71
C GLN A 117 5.82 -3.42 15.25
N VAL A 118 4.57 -3.07 14.92
CA VAL A 118 3.98 -3.30 13.58
C VAL A 118 3.42 -2.04 12.91
N ALA A 119 3.38 -0.92 13.62
CA ALA A 119 2.93 0.37 13.12
C ALA A 119 3.78 1.55 13.60
N VAL A 120 3.65 2.67 12.89
CA VAL A 120 4.22 3.98 13.18
C VAL A 120 3.10 5.00 13.37
N LEU A 121 3.35 6.02 14.18
CA LEU A 121 2.35 7.04 14.55
C LEU A 121 2.37 8.21 13.57
N VAL A 122 1.21 8.59 13.03
CA VAL A 122 1.03 9.75 12.14
C VAL A 122 -0.23 10.52 12.55
N GLN A 123 -0.07 11.79 12.97
CA GLN A 123 -1.17 12.63 13.47
C GLN A 123 -2.00 11.97 14.61
N GLY A 124 -1.35 11.19 15.48
CA GLY A 124 -2.00 10.43 16.56
C GLY A 124 -2.66 9.11 16.13
N ASN A 125 -2.75 8.82 14.83
CA ASN A 125 -3.26 7.56 14.30
C ASN A 125 -2.12 6.58 14.03
N TRP A 126 -2.41 5.29 14.08
CA TRP A 126 -1.46 4.21 13.81
C TRP A 126 -1.54 3.75 12.35
N VAL A 127 -0.37 3.68 11.71
CA VAL A 127 -0.22 3.28 10.31
C VAL A 127 0.73 2.08 10.23
N VAL A 128 0.34 1.00 9.56
CA VAL A 128 1.17 -0.20 9.40
C VAL A 128 2.54 0.13 8.80
N ARG A 129 3.63 -0.49 9.29
CA ARG A 129 4.99 -0.24 8.78
C ARG A 129 5.15 -0.71 7.33
N SER A 130 5.96 -0.01 6.54
CA SER A 130 6.05 -0.23 5.10
C SER A 130 6.65 -1.59 4.72
N ASP A 131 7.56 -2.14 5.52
CA ASP A 131 8.16 -3.47 5.35
C ASP A 131 7.19 -4.63 5.63
N ILE A 132 6.03 -4.36 6.23
CA ILE A 132 4.93 -5.33 6.42
C ILE A 132 3.98 -5.34 5.21
N LEU A 133 3.88 -4.22 4.48
CA LEU A 133 3.12 -4.16 3.22
C LEU A 133 3.95 -4.57 2.00
N TYR A 134 5.25 -4.23 2.00
CA TYR A 134 6.19 -4.56 0.94
C TYR A 134 7.36 -5.35 1.54
N PRO A 135 7.20 -6.68 1.74
CA PRO A 135 8.29 -7.54 2.21
C PRO A 135 9.52 -7.44 1.31
N LYS A 136 10.69 -7.75 1.87
CA LYS A 136 11.94 -7.83 1.09
C LYS A 136 11.78 -8.78 -0.10
N ASP A 137 12.53 -8.50 -1.16
CA ASP A 137 12.63 -9.32 -2.37
C ASP A 137 11.31 -9.46 -3.18
N THR A 138 10.29 -8.68 -2.83
CA THR A 138 9.06 -8.49 -3.62
C THR A 138 9.12 -7.22 -4.50
N SER A 139 8.19 -7.11 -5.45
CA SER A 139 8.01 -5.94 -6.32
C SER A 139 6.53 -5.54 -6.41
N SER A 140 6.25 -4.30 -6.84
CA SER A 140 4.88 -3.82 -6.97
C SER A 140 4.12 -4.49 -8.12
N ASN A 141 2.85 -4.82 -7.89
CA ASN A 141 2.00 -5.46 -8.90
C ASN A 141 1.64 -4.52 -10.07
N ILE A 142 1.74 -3.20 -9.89
CA ILE A 142 1.36 -2.19 -10.88
C ILE A 142 2.47 -1.93 -11.90
N SER A 143 3.72 -1.79 -11.45
CA SER A 143 4.85 -1.44 -12.33
C SER A 143 6.17 -2.16 -12.05
N GLY A 144 6.18 -3.20 -11.21
CA GLY A 144 7.37 -4.02 -10.94
C GLY A 144 8.44 -3.33 -10.09
N VAL A 145 8.09 -2.26 -9.37
CA VAL A 145 9.05 -1.49 -8.57
C VAL A 145 9.47 -2.29 -7.34
N PRO A 146 10.78 -2.47 -7.07
CA PRO A 146 11.27 -3.19 -5.89
C PRO A 146 10.70 -2.65 -4.57
N ALA A 147 10.37 -3.57 -3.65
CA ALA A 147 9.80 -3.27 -2.33
C ALA A 147 10.56 -2.21 -1.53
N GLU A 148 11.89 -2.13 -1.67
CA GLU A 148 12.69 -1.13 -0.98
C GLU A 148 12.41 0.31 -1.47
N LEU A 149 12.12 0.50 -2.76
CA LEU A 149 11.71 1.80 -3.31
C LEU A 149 10.27 2.14 -2.90
N MET A 150 9.37 1.15 -2.88
CA MET A 150 8.01 1.31 -2.35
C MET A 150 8.03 1.73 -0.88
N CYS A 151 8.88 1.08 -0.06
CA CYS A 151 9.09 1.46 1.33
C CYS A 151 9.62 2.89 1.47
N ARG A 152 10.70 3.27 0.76
CA ARG A 152 11.25 4.63 0.80
C ARG A 152 10.20 5.69 0.40
N GLY A 153 9.43 5.42 -0.65
CA GLY A 153 8.39 6.34 -1.12
C GLY A 153 7.23 6.49 -0.14
N ARG A 154 6.72 5.37 0.40
CA ARG A 154 5.66 5.36 1.41
C ARG A 154 6.10 6.02 2.71
N ASP A 155 7.29 5.69 3.21
CA ASP A 155 7.84 6.30 4.43
C ASP A 155 8.01 7.82 4.28
N TYR A 156 8.38 8.31 3.09
CA TYR A 156 8.44 9.75 2.81
C TYR A 156 7.05 10.40 2.78
N ILE A 157 6.05 9.76 2.16
CA ILE A 157 4.66 10.24 2.15
C ILE A 157 4.10 10.31 3.59
N LEU A 158 4.35 9.29 4.41
CA LEU A 158 3.95 9.25 5.81
C LEU A 158 4.65 10.34 6.63
N TYR A 159 5.96 10.54 6.43
CA TYR A 159 6.68 11.65 7.04
C TYR A 159 6.05 13.01 6.68
N LEU A 160 5.69 13.26 5.42
CA LEU A 160 5.02 14.52 5.03
C LEU A 160 3.68 14.71 5.76
N PHE A 161 2.94 13.64 6.03
CA PHE A 161 1.73 13.70 6.88
C PHE A 161 2.04 13.94 8.37
N THR A 162 3.25 13.69 8.88
CA THR A 162 3.61 14.16 10.25
C THR A 162 3.72 15.68 10.31
N GLN A 163 4.23 16.29 9.24
CA GLN A 163 4.51 17.73 9.17
C GLN A 163 3.30 18.56 8.69
N ASN A 164 2.46 18.00 7.82
CA ASN A 164 1.37 18.72 7.15
C ASN A 164 0.06 17.93 7.17
N ARG A 165 -1.08 18.63 7.29
CA ARG A 165 -2.41 18.00 7.15
C ARG A 165 -2.73 17.54 5.72
N HIS A 166 -2.11 18.16 4.72
CA HIS A 166 -2.32 17.87 3.30
C HIS A 166 -0.99 17.65 2.56
N VAL A 167 -0.99 16.80 1.54
CA VAL A 167 0.17 16.47 0.69
C VAL A 167 -0.19 16.64 -0.80
N ASP A 168 0.62 17.34 -1.60
CA ASP A 168 0.49 17.36 -3.07
C ASP A 168 1.27 16.18 -3.67
N ARG A 169 0.61 15.42 -4.57
CA ARG A 169 1.25 14.36 -5.36
C ARG A 169 2.44 14.89 -6.19
N ARG A 170 2.41 16.16 -6.61
CA ARG A 170 3.49 16.76 -7.42
C ARG A 170 4.78 16.98 -6.63
N SER A 171 4.73 17.51 -5.40
CA SER A 171 5.95 17.70 -4.59
C SER A 171 6.55 16.37 -4.13
N VAL A 172 5.71 15.35 -3.92
CA VAL A 172 6.15 13.96 -3.71
C VAL A 172 6.86 13.43 -4.97
N SER A 173 6.20 13.47 -6.13
CA SER A 173 6.71 12.95 -7.40
C SER A 173 7.98 13.66 -7.90
N SER A 174 8.24 14.89 -7.48
CA SER A 174 9.50 15.59 -7.80
C SER A 174 10.70 15.14 -6.96
N LEU A 175 10.49 14.41 -5.87
CA LEU A 175 11.56 14.03 -4.93
C LEU A 175 11.80 12.51 -4.88
N ILE A 176 10.75 11.70 -4.79
CA ILE A 176 10.88 10.23 -4.76
C ILE A 176 10.76 9.60 -6.16
N ARG A 177 11.60 8.61 -6.43
CA ARG A 177 11.69 7.91 -7.72
C ARG A 177 10.66 6.77 -7.83
N LEU A 178 9.39 7.13 -7.70
CA LEU A 178 8.26 6.22 -7.95
C LEU A 178 7.42 6.73 -9.14
N PRO A 179 6.84 5.84 -9.96
CA PRO A 179 5.79 6.20 -10.92
C PRO A 179 4.61 6.91 -10.26
N SER A 180 3.88 7.71 -11.03
CA SER A 180 2.75 8.50 -10.54
C SER A 180 1.56 7.66 -10.07
N GLU A 181 1.56 6.38 -10.43
CA GLU A 181 0.56 5.35 -10.18
C GLU A 181 0.82 4.70 -8.82
N GLU A 182 2.05 4.29 -8.54
CA GLU A 182 2.49 3.80 -7.22
C GLU A 182 2.29 4.87 -6.13
N ILE A 183 2.67 6.13 -6.42
CA ILE A 183 2.44 7.26 -5.51
C ILE A 183 0.95 7.47 -5.26
N ARG A 184 0.11 7.30 -6.29
CA ARG A 184 -1.34 7.41 -6.18
C ARG A 184 -1.91 6.28 -5.33
N GLU A 185 -1.51 5.04 -5.55
CA GLU A 185 -1.99 3.87 -4.81
C GLU A 185 -1.68 4.00 -3.31
N ILE A 186 -0.42 4.34 -2.96
CA ILE A 186 0.01 4.58 -1.58
C ILE A 186 -0.85 5.68 -0.92
N LEU A 187 -1.20 6.75 -1.64
CA LEU A 187 -2.06 7.81 -1.13
C LEU A 187 -3.51 7.35 -0.98
N GLU A 188 -4.06 6.59 -1.94
CA GLU A 188 -5.44 6.07 -1.89
C GLU A 188 -5.64 5.04 -0.75
N GLN A 189 -4.59 4.30 -0.36
CA GLN A 189 -4.64 3.40 0.81
C GLN A 189 -4.97 4.13 2.13
N ILE A 190 -4.35 5.30 2.40
CA ILE A 190 -4.34 5.97 3.72
C ILE A 190 -5.03 7.35 3.76
N SER A 191 -5.30 7.95 2.60
CA SER A 191 -5.74 9.33 2.49
C SER A 191 -6.90 9.50 1.50
N THR A 192 -7.41 10.71 1.38
CA THR A 192 -8.53 11.07 0.50
C THR A 192 -8.21 12.36 -0.25
N LEU A 193 -8.54 12.42 -1.54
CA LEU A 193 -8.26 13.58 -2.36
C LEU A 193 -9.24 14.73 -2.05
N ARG A 194 -8.73 15.84 -1.52
CA ARG A 194 -9.49 17.07 -1.31
C ARG A 194 -9.28 18.04 -2.47
N VAL A 195 -10.38 18.33 -3.17
CA VAL A 195 -10.44 19.30 -4.26
C VAL A 195 -9.80 20.64 -3.82
N LYS A 196 -8.85 21.14 -4.64
CA LYS A 196 -8.04 22.36 -4.39
C LYS A 196 -7.09 22.33 -3.17
N LYS A 197 -6.99 21.24 -2.39
CA LYS A 197 -6.07 21.14 -1.24
C LYS A 197 -5.02 20.03 -1.33
N GLY A 198 -5.21 19.03 -2.18
CA GLY A 198 -4.35 17.83 -2.24
C GLY A 198 -4.89 16.68 -1.39
N TRP A 199 -4.03 15.74 -1.01
CA TRP A 199 -4.43 14.54 -0.28
C TRP A 199 -4.45 14.80 1.23
N GLU A 200 -5.56 14.48 1.90
CA GLU A 200 -5.76 14.61 3.34
C GLU A 200 -5.88 13.22 3.98
N LEU A 201 -5.15 12.96 5.08
CA LEU A 201 -5.21 11.70 5.83
C LEU A 201 -6.66 11.34 6.19
N ARG A 202 -7.08 10.09 5.93
CA ARG A 202 -8.50 9.66 6.01
C ARG A 202 -9.09 9.85 7.41
N LEU A 203 -8.27 9.67 8.45
CA LEU A 203 -8.66 9.91 9.85
C LEU A 203 -8.28 11.33 10.30
N PRO A 204 -9.04 11.95 11.22
CA PRO A 204 -8.67 13.23 11.83
C PRO A 204 -7.43 13.10 12.72
N PHE A 205 -6.87 14.22 13.17
CA PHE A 205 -5.82 14.21 14.19
C PHE A 205 -6.37 13.68 15.52
N ASP A 206 -5.81 12.59 16.04
CA ASP A 206 -6.26 11.95 17.28
C ASP A 206 -5.70 12.69 18.51
N LYS A 207 -6.47 13.66 19.00
CA LYS A 207 -6.14 14.45 20.19
C LYS A 207 -6.12 13.61 21.46
N ASP A 208 -6.98 12.61 21.56
CA ASP A 208 -7.15 11.79 22.75
C ASP A 208 -5.95 10.86 22.93
N PHE A 209 -5.48 10.22 21.87
CA PHE A 209 -4.24 9.44 21.89
C PHE A 209 -3.03 10.32 22.24
N VAL A 210 -2.89 11.48 21.58
CA VAL A 210 -1.75 12.38 21.80
C VAL A 210 -1.71 12.95 23.22
N SER A 211 -2.87 13.25 23.81
CA SER A 211 -2.98 13.72 25.20
C SER A 211 -2.67 12.61 26.21
N ARG A 212 -3.09 11.36 25.95
CA ARG A 212 -2.92 10.22 26.87
C ARG A 212 -1.52 9.61 26.85
N TYR A 213 -0.80 9.68 25.73
CA TYR A 213 0.48 8.98 25.54
C TYR A 213 1.62 9.87 25.01
N PRO A 214 1.91 11.04 25.64
CA PRO A 214 2.87 12.02 25.12
C PRO A 214 4.27 11.44 24.91
N ASP A 215 4.74 10.55 25.79
CA ASP A 215 6.07 9.92 25.67
C ASP A 215 6.19 9.00 24.45
N VAL A 216 5.08 8.41 24.01
CA VAL A 216 5.03 7.61 22.78
C VAL A 216 5.07 8.54 21.56
N VAL A 217 4.33 9.64 21.60
CA VAL A 217 4.34 10.68 20.55
C VAL A 217 5.75 11.26 20.39
N GLN A 218 6.42 11.60 21.48
CA GLN A 218 7.78 12.16 21.46
C GLN A 218 8.79 11.15 20.87
N ARG A 219 8.77 9.89 21.31
CA ARG A 219 9.64 8.84 20.76
C ARG A 219 9.36 8.55 19.27
N GLN A 220 8.10 8.59 18.85
CA GLN A 220 7.72 8.45 17.44
C GLN A 220 8.18 9.66 16.60
N GLN A 221 8.14 10.88 17.14
CA GLN A 221 8.70 12.06 16.44
C GLN A 221 10.22 11.94 16.27
N MET A 222 10.96 11.58 17.33
CA MET A 222 12.40 11.35 17.24
C MET A 222 12.75 10.25 16.22
N TRP A 223 11.93 9.19 16.13
CA TRP A 223 12.05 8.15 15.11
C TRP A 223 11.82 8.71 13.71
N TRP A 224 10.77 9.52 13.49
CA TRP A 224 10.51 10.17 12.21
C TRP A 224 11.62 11.14 11.78
N ASP A 225 12.19 11.92 12.72
CA ASP A 225 13.29 12.85 12.44
C ASP A 225 14.56 12.10 12.01
N ALA A 226 14.85 10.95 12.63
CA ALA A 226 15.95 10.07 12.22
C ALA A 226 15.68 9.39 10.87
N LYS A 227 14.46 8.86 10.68
CA LYS A 227 14.00 8.21 9.46
C LYS A 227 14.02 9.17 8.26
N HIS A 228 13.61 10.42 8.45
CA HIS A 228 13.64 11.43 7.39
C HIS A 228 15.07 11.72 6.91
N LYS A 229 16.04 11.84 7.84
CA LYS A 229 17.46 12.00 7.49
C LYS A 229 17.98 10.82 6.66
N GLN A 230 17.66 9.57 7.07
CA GLN A 230 18.01 8.37 6.31
C GLN A 230 17.41 8.37 4.89
N LEU A 231 16.15 8.78 4.74
CA LEU A 231 15.50 8.91 3.43
C LEU A 231 16.19 9.95 2.55
N LEU A 232 16.57 11.11 3.10
CA LEU A 232 17.26 12.16 2.34
C LEU A 232 18.64 11.72 1.83
N GLU A 233 19.44 11.01 2.63
CA GLU A 233 20.75 10.51 2.16
C GLU A 233 20.59 9.45 1.06
N ALA A 234 19.69 8.47 1.23
CA ALA A 234 19.43 7.45 0.20
C ALA A 234 18.94 8.06 -1.13
N LEU A 235 18.21 9.18 -1.08
CA LEU A 235 17.80 9.92 -2.28
C LEU A 235 18.96 10.67 -2.96
N LYS A 236 19.92 11.20 -2.18
CA LYS A 236 21.14 11.83 -2.71
C LYS A 236 22.07 10.81 -3.36
N GLU A 237 22.32 9.67 -2.73
CA GLU A 237 23.20 8.61 -3.24
C GLU A 237 22.78 8.15 -4.64
N GLY A 238 21.48 7.93 -4.85
CA GLY A 238 20.94 7.59 -6.17
C GLY A 238 21.14 8.68 -7.24
N SER A 239 21.45 9.92 -6.87
CA SER A 239 21.63 11.04 -7.80
C SER A 239 23.06 11.18 -8.35
N THR A 240 24.08 10.74 -7.60
CA THR A 240 25.49 10.97 -7.94
C THR A 240 26.11 9.92 -8.86
N GLY A 241 25.38 8.84 -9.19
CA GLY A 241 25.82 7.68 -9.99
C GLY A 241 26.17 7.92 -11.47
N LYS A 242 26.43 9.16 -11.90
CA LYS A 242 26.98 9.51 -13.22
C LYS A 242 28.06 10.60 -13.12
N SER A 243 29.19 10.30 -12.48
CA SER A 243 30.37 11.16 -12.54
C SER A 243 31.68 10.37 -12.57
N ARG A 244 32.64 10.91 -13.33
CA ARG A 244 34.07 10.55 -13.33
C ARG A 244 34.42 9.06 -13.48
N ARG A 245 34.50 8.61 -14.74
CA ARG A 245 35.71 7.90 -15.19
C ARG A 245 36.91 8.85 -15.05
N LYS A 246 37.46 9.00 -13.84
CA LYS A 246 38.74 9.68 -13.64
C LYS A 246 39.83 8.64 -13.87
N SER A 247 40.39 8.63 -15.08
CA SER A 247 41.54 7.80 -15.41
C SER A 247 42.76 8.29 -14.63
N ASN A 248 43.05 7.67 -13.48
CA ASN A 248 44.38 7.75 -12.88
C ASN A 248 45.34 7.03 -13.84
N ARG A 249 45.96 7.80 -14.74
CA ARG A 249 47.16 7.38 -15.44
C ARG A 249 48.32 7.52 -14.46
N ASP A 250 48.49 6.52 -13.61
CA ASP A 250 49.76 6.33 -12.92
C ASP A 250 50.84 6.01 -13.96
N SER A 251 52.04 6.53 -13.75
CA SER A 251 53.19 6.30 -14.62
C SER A 251 54.48 6.57 -13.85
N SER A 252 54.79 5.64 -12.95
CA SER A 252 56.06 5.44 -12.26
C SER A 252 56.27 3.92 -12.12
N ILE A 253 57.45 3.32 -12.20
CA ILE A 253 58.80 3.79 -12.58
C ILE A 253 59.61 2.53 -13.01
N SER A 254 60.55 2.64 -13.95
CA SER A 254 61.64 1.65 -14.09
C SER A 254 62.70 2.10 -15.11
N ASP A 255 63.79 2.69 -14.62
CA ASP A 255 65.05 2.86 -15.34
C ASP A 255 65.89 1.57 -15.25
N ASN A 256 66.43 1.05 -16.36
CA ASN A 256 67.62 0.18 -16.34
C ASN A 256 68.30 0.05 -17.73
N GLU A 257 69.15 1.01 -18.06
CA GLU A 257 70.50 0.91 -18.67
C GLU A 257 70.92 -0.24 -19.63
N LEU A 258 71.69 0.18 -20.66
CA LEU A 258 72.75 -0.55 -21.41
C LEU A 258 72.34 -1.78 -22.27
N SER A 259 72.34 -1.74 -23.60
CA SER A 259 73.56 -1.65 -24.45
C SER A 259 73.24 -1.69 -25.97
N GLY A 260 74.17 -1.22 -26.83
CA GLY A 260 74.46 -1.92 -28.09
C GLY A 260 73.93 -1.40 -29.44
N ASP A 261 74.72 -0.52 -30.07
CA ASP A 261 75.10 -0.52 -31.49
C ASP A 261 74.16 -0.03 -32.66
N SER A 262 74.77 0.82 -33.50
CA SER A 262 74.63 0.99 -34.97
C SER A 262 73.35 1.46 -35.70
N ARG A 263 73.58 2.53 -36.49
CA ARG A 263 72.97 2.94 -37.80
C ARG A 263 71.64 3.74 -37.82
N PRO A 264 71.61 4.92 -38.49
CA PRO A 264 70.39 5.67 -38.81
C PRO A 264 69.93 5.55 -40.29
N SER A 265 68.72 6.05 -40.58
CA SER A 265 68.15 6.38 -41.93
C SER A 265 67.50 5.23 -42.74
N PRO A 266 66.61 5.52 -43.73
CA PRO A 266 65.55 6.56 -43.76
C PRO A 266 64.21 6.18 -44.45
N LYS A 267 63.12 6.91 -44.10
CA LYS A 267 61.97 7.34 -44.95
C LYS A 267 61.00 6.31 -45.64
N ARG A 268 59.74 6.81 -45.77
CA ARG A 268 58.80 6.68 -46.93
C ARG A 268 57.79 5.52 -47.03
N ASN A 269 56.53 5.80 -46.68
CA ASN A 269 55.30 5.78 -47.52
C ASN A 269 54.08 5.94 -46.59
N GLN A 270 53.23 6.98 -46.67
CA GLN A 270 52.28 7.29 -47.74
C GLN A 270 51.45 6.10 -48.25
N ARG A 271 50.20 6.00 -47.78
CA ARG A 271 49.06 5.65 -48.64
C ARG A 271 47.78 6.33 -48.16
N ARG A 272 47.34 7.36 -48.89
CA ARG A 272 45.95 7.85 -48.82
C ARG A 272 45.04 6.81 -49.47
N ARG A 273 43.84 6.61 -48.92
CA ARG A 273 42.65 6.35 -49.72
C ARG A 273 41.46 7.06 -49.09
N ALA A 274 40.70 7.77 -49.93
CA ALA A 274 39.43 8.37 -49.59
C ALA A 274 38.48 8.09 -50.77
N ASN A 275 37.22 7.83 -50.46
CA ASN A 275 36.02 8.06 -51.28
C ASN A 275 35.01 8.62 -50.25
N HIS A 276 34.42 9.80 -50.39
CA HIS A 276 33.44 10.22 -51.41
C HIS A 276 32.19 9.30 -51.38
N LYS A 277 31.00 9.77 -50.95
CA LYS A 277 30.05 10.66 -51.66
C LYS A 277 29.72 10.09 -53.06
N GLU A 278 28.47 10.01 -53.51
CA GLU A 278 27.33 10.95 -53.37
C GLU A 278 26.03 10.19 -52.92
N SER A 279 24.91 10.76 -52.43
CA SER A 279 24.17 12.03 -52.67
C SER A 279 23.21 12.00 -53.88
N PHE A 280 22.24 12.94 -53.90
CA PHE A 280 21.07 13.07 -54.80
C PHE A 280 19.87 12.12 -54.54
N SER A 281 18.60 12.47 -54.82
CA SER A 281 17.78 13.69 -54.53
C SER A 281 16.35 13.54 -55.15
N SER A 282 15.48 14.54 -54.94
CA SER A 282 14.21 14.85 -55.65
C SER A 282 12.96 14.04 -55.29
N ASP A 283 11.71 14.54 -55.46
CA ASP A 283 11.10 15.89 -55.36
C ASP A 283 9.54 15.72 -55.44
N ASN A 284 8.79 16.84 -55.50
CA ASN A 284 7.31 17.02 -55.57
C ASN A 284 6.57 17.03 -54.21
N GLU A 285 5.79 18.03 -53.76
CA GLU A 285 5.21 19.30 -54.29
C GLU A 285 3.68 19.29 -54.57
N SER A 286 3.05 20.48 -54.48
CA SER A 286 1.61 20.83 -54.46
C SER A 286 0.77 20.31 -53.27
N GLY A 287 -0.17 21.05 -52.67
CA GLY A 287 -0.68 22.44 -52.87
C GLY A 287 -2.22 22.46 -53.04
N ALA A 288 -3.04 23.41 -52.55
CA ALA A 288 -2.92 24.56 -51.61
C ALA A 288 -4.37 24.84 -51.06
N GLU A 289 -4.77 25.85 -50.26
CA GLU A 289 -4.22 27.09 -49.67
C GLU A 289 -4.54 27.12 -48.13
N SER A 290 -5.05 28.12 -47.36
CA SER A 290 -5.46 29.56 -47.48
C SER A 290 -5.52 30.24 -46.08
N GLY A 291 -6.23 31.37 -45.88
CA GLY A 291 -6.91 31.65 -44.59
C GLY A 291 -6.61 32.94 -43.79
N LEU A 292 -5.93 33.94 -44.35
CA LEU A 292 -5.74 35.36 -43.91
C LEU A 292 -6.14 35.80 -42.47
N GLY A 293 -5.21 36.44 -41.73
CA GLY A 293 -5.51 37.08 -40.43
C GLY A 293 -4.43 37.99 -39.80
N MET A 294 -3.98 39.05 -40.49
CA MET A 294 -2.93 39.98 -40.01
C MET A 294 -3.45 41.12 -39.10
N LYS A 295 -2.77 41.39 -37.97
CA LYS A 295 -2.21 42.72 -37.59
C LYS A 295 -1.58 42.82 -36.18
N GLN A 296 -0.35 43.34 -36.16
CA GLN A 296 0.22 44.21 -35.09
C GLN A 296 0.23 45.68 -35.65
N PRO A 297 0.61 46.79 -34.94
CA PRO A 297 1.59 46.84 -33.83
C PRO A 297 1.41 47.90 -32.68
N GLN A 298 2.27 47.75 -31.66
CA GLN A 298 3.02 48.77 -30.87
C GLN A 298 2.36 49.98 -30.12
N ASN A 299 2.95 50.23 -28.93
CA ASN A 299 3.00 51.49 -28.14
C ASN A 299 1.67 51.97 -27.50
N ASN A 300 1.61 52.52 -26.28
CA ASN A 300 2.59 53.42 -25.63
C ASN A 300 2.53 53.41 -24.06
N CYS A 301 3.34 54.26 -23.43
CA CYS A 301 3.57 54.42 -21.98
C CYS A 301 2.34 54.81 -21.11
N ALA A 302 2.34 54.47 -19.80
CA ALA A 302 2.58 55.44 -18.69
C ALA A 302 2.12 55.00 -17.27
N VAL A 303 3.10 54.94 -16.34
CA VAL A 303 3.08 55.38 -14.92
C VAL A 303 1.74 55.47 -14.14
N LYS A 304 1.59 54.65 -13.08
CA LYS A 304 1.36 55.12 -11.69
C LYS A 304 1.45 53.99 -10.64
N ALA A 305 2.24 54.23 -9.59
CA ALA A 305 2.27 53.38 -8.40
C ALA A 305 1.31 53.90 -7.32
N LYS A 306 0.67 52.99 -6.55
CA LYS A 306 0.18 53.25 -5.18
C LYS A 306 -0.28 51.98 -4.44
N ALA A 307 0.58 51.52 -3.54
CA ALA A 307 0.15 51.00 -2.23
C ALA A 307 0.36 52.13 -1.20
N PRO A 308 -0.06 52.01 0.09
CA PRO A 308 -0.84 50.94 0.72
C PRO A 308 -2.13 51.49 1.41
N ARG A 309 -2.90 50.62 2.09
CA ARG A 309 -3.65 51.04 3.28
C ARG A 309 -3.77 49.93 4.35
N ARG A 310 -3.86 50.36 5.61
CA ARG A 310 -3.65 49.56 6.83
C ARG A 310 -4.78 49.81 7.82
N THR A 311 -5.63 48.83 8.04
CA THR A 311 -6.75 48.84 9.02
C THR A 311 -7.06 47.39 9.42
N LYS A 312 -7.42 47.05 10.66
CA LYS A 312 -7.43 47.79 11.94
C LYS A 312 -7.26 46.71 13.05
N LYS A 313 -6.70 47.06 14.22
CA LYS A 313 -6.79 46.16 15.39
C LYS A 313 -8.27 46.05 15.81
N GLN A 314 -8.72 44.85 16.18
CA GLN A 314 -9.93 44.66 16.99
C GLN A 314 -9.52 44.32 18.42
N ASN A 315 -10.29 44.80 19.40
CA ASN A 315 -10.04 44.57 20.81
C ASN A 315 -10.51 43.18 21.25
N ILE A 316 -9.76 42.56 22.15
CA ILE A 316 -10.25 41.48 23.01
C ILE A 316 -10.48 42.10 24.40
N PRO A 317 -11.69 42.03 24.98
CA PRO A 317 -11.91 42.49 26.35
C PRO A 317 -11.23 41.54 27.34
N LYS A 318 -10.55 42.09 28.35
CA LYS A 318 -10.06 41.29 29.48
C LYS A 318 -11.25 40.87 30.34
N ALA A 319 -11.38 39.58 30.62
CA ALA A 319 -12.25 39.10 31.68
C ALA A 319 -11.59 39.36 33.05
N THR A 320 -12.28 40.06 33.94
CA THR A 320 -11.83 40.27 35.32
C THR A 320 -12.27 39.09 36.17
N LEU A 321 -11.30 38.30 36.66
CA LEU A 321 -11.56 37.34 37.72
C LEU A 321 -11.86 38.11 39.02
N LYS A 322 -13.08 37.99 39.53
CA LYS A 322 -13.35 38.21 40.95
C LYS A 322 -12.91 36.97 41.72
N VAL A 323 -12.15 37.18 42.79
CA VAL A 323 -11.95 36.18 43.84
C VAL A 323 -12.88 36.58 44.98
N GLU A 324 -13.72 35.66 45.44
CA GLU A 324 -14.44 35.81 46.72
C GLU A 324 -13.66 35.07 47.81
N PRO A 325 -13.63 35.60 49.05
CA PRO A 325 -12.96 34.95 50.16
C PRO A 325 -13.80 33.75 50.65
N MET A 326 -13.12 32.72 51.16
CA MET A 326 -13.76 31.78 52.09
C MET A 326 -13.88 32.46 53.45
N GLU A 327 -15.08 32.44 54.03
CA GLU A 327 -15.25 32.51 55.49
C GLU A 327 -15.12 31.09 56.09
N THR A 328 -14.78 31.04 57.37
CA THR A 328 -14.36 29.83 58.12
C THR A 328 -15.48 29.23 58.96
#